data_AF-A0A8H7WEH6-F1
#
_entry.id   AF-A0A8H7WEH6-F1
#
_cell.length_a   1.000
_cell.length_b   1.000
_cell.length_c   1.000
_cell.angle_alpha   90.00
_cell.angle_beta   90.00
_cell.angle_gamma   90.00
#
_symmetry.space_group_name_H-M   'P 1'
#
loop_
_entity.id
_entity.type
_entity.pdbx_description
1 polymer ?
#
loop_
_entity_poly.entity_id
_entity_poly.type
_entity_poly.pdbx_seq_one_letter_code
_entity_poly.pdbx_strand_id
1 'polypeptide(L)'
;MTTFERAHIPKLSAVIVYLRYAQLLVAIAVLGLTAYVVTYFAYSGAIATLIINVYYIVTINLHPVFFNYWAVIGLDIFALVFWLISFALLASEAAAWTVITHFGDNCAYSNTAYCYRKRALAQKPSTDYRTYRNAMAAGAALGGFEFALFVATLGLITLAVLKHRSTGGHCVPNPGANIVAAELRDQELLAPPQQYA
;
A
#
# COMPACT_ATOMS: atom_id res chain seq x y z
N MET A 1 1.10 -4.42 28.92
CA MET A 1 1.67 -4.97 27.68
C MET A 1 3.14 -5.27 27.96
N THR A 2 3.53 -6.54 28.01
CA THR A 2 4.88 -6.92 28.43
C THR A 2 5.86 -6.67 27.29
N THR A 3 7.09 -6.24 27.62
CA THR A 3 8.17 -5.98 26.64
C THR A 3 8.52 -7.23 25.81
N PHE A 4 8.18 -8.42 26.33
CA PHE A 4 8.49 -9.72 25.76
C PHE A 4 7.65 -10.07 24.52
N GLU A 5 6.38 -9.64 24.44
CA GLU A 5 5.54 -9.91 23.25
C GLU A 5 6.06 -9.21 21.99
N ARG A 6 6.83 -8.12 22.16
CA ARG A 6 7.35 -7.31 21.06
C ARG A 6 8.79 -7.66 20.67
N ALA A 7 9.43 -8.65 21.30
CA ALA A 7 10.83 -8.98 21.07
C ALA A 7 11.13 -9.45 19.63
N HIS A 8 10.14 -10.04 18.95
CA HIS A 8 10.20 -10.49 17.55
C HIS A 8 9.94 -9.37 16.53
N ILE A 9 9.56 -8.17 17.01
CA ILE A 9 9.29 -7.01 16.15
C ILE A 9 10.61 -6.25 15.95
N PRO A 10 11.03 -6.00 14.70
CA PRO A 10 12.20 -5.17 14.44
C PRO A 10 12.06 -3.79 15.10
N LYS A 11 13.18 -3.21 15.56
CA LYS A 11 13.20 -1.83 16.03
C LYS A 11 13.00 -0.88 14.85
N LEU A 12 11.76 -0.50 14.62
CA LEU A 12 11.34 0.36 13.51
C LEU A 12 11.51 1.83 13.93
N SER A 13 12.01 2.66 13.01
CA SER A 13 12.08 4.10 13.24
C SER A 13 10.68 4.72 13.15
N ALA A 14 10.47 5.85 13.84
CA ALA A 14 9.21 6.59 13.77
C ALA A 14 8.86 6.99 12.33
N VAL A 15 9.86 7.22 11.48
CA VAL A 15 9.70 7.54 10.05
C VAL A 15 8.88 6.48 9.33
N ILE A 16 9.10 5.19 9.58
CA ILE A 16 8.36 4.11 8.92
C ILE A 16 6.87 4.18 9.29
N VAL A 17 6.57 4.48 10.56
CA VAL A 17 5.20 4.61 11.04
C VAL A 17 4.50 5.81 10.38
N TYR A 18 5.19 6.95 10.27
CA TYR A 18 4.65 8.12 9.58
C TYR A 18 4.42 7.87 8.09
N LEU A 19 5.32 7.14 7.42
CA LEU A 19 5.13 6.74 6.03
C LEU A 19 3.86 5.90 5.89
N ARG A 20 3.62 4.92 6.76
CA ARG A 20 2.40 4.09 6.74
C ARG A 20 1.12 4.89 6.89
N TYR A 21 1.10 5.89 7.76
CA TYR A 21 -0.04 6.79 7.87
C TYR A 21 -0.22 7.65 6.62
N ALA A 22 0.87 8.16 6.05
CA ALA A 22 0.80 8.91 4.79
C ALA A 22 0.25 8.03 3.66
N GLN A 23 0.70 6.78 3.56
CA GLN A 23 0.19 5.78 2.63
C GLN A 23 -1.33 5.59 2.81
N LEU A 24 -1.76 5.31 4.04
CA LEU A 24 -3.18 5.14 4.36
C LEU A 24 -4.04 6.34 3.91
N LEU A 25 -3.58 7.57 4.17
CA LEU A 25 -4.29 8.78 3.78
C LEU A 25 -4.37 8.95 2.26
N VAL A 26 -3.26 8.73 1.55
CA VAL A 26 -3.23 8.82 0.09
C VAL A 26 -4.11 7.72 -0.52
N ALA A 27 -4.10 6.51 0.01
CA ALA A 27 -4.95 5.41 -0.44
C ALA A 27 -6.44 5.75 -0.30
N ILE A 28 -6.86 6.39 0.80
CA ILE A 28 -8.23 6.87 0.98
C ILE A 28 -8.57 7.95 -0.06
N ALA A 29 -7.67 8.89 -0.32
CA ALA A 29 -7.86 9.92 -1.33
C ALA A 29 -7.99 9.31 -2.74
N VAL A 30 -7.13 8.34 -3.09
CA VAL A 30 -7.21 7.61 -4.37
C VAL A 30 -8.51 6.83 -4.46
N LEU A 31 -8.95 6.15 -3.39
CA LEU A 31 -10.21 5.42 -3.38
C LEU A 31 -11.43 6.33 -3.56
N GLY A 32 -11.43 7.51 -2.92
CA GLY A 32 -12.48 8.51 -3.12
C GLY A 32 -12.50 9.04 -4.56
N LEU A 33 -11.33 9.28 -5.14
CA LEU A 33 -11.20 9.75 -6.52
C LEU A 33 -11.59 8.68 -7.53
N THR A 34 -11.27 7.41 -7.28
CA THR A 34 -11.64 6.31 -8.16
C THR A 34 -13.12 5.96 -8.01
N ALA A 35 -13.71 6.09 -6.82
CA ALA A 35 -15.16 5.93 -6.63
C ALA A 35 -15.98 6.89 -7.52
N TYR A 36 -15.47 8.09 -7.80
CA TYR A 36 -16.06 9.01 -8.78
C TYR A 36 -16.02 8.47 -10.22
N VAL A 37 -15.01 7.68 -10.55
CA VAL A 37 -14.74 7.10 -11.87
C VAL A 37 -15.34 5.67 -12.01
N VAL A 38 -15.72 5.03 -10.90
CA VAL A 38 -16.21 3.64 -10.81
C VAL A 38 -17.45 3.35 -11.67
N THR A 39 -18.21 4.38 -12.07
CA THR A 39 -19.25 4.21 -13.10
C THR A 39 -18.74 3.60 -14.41
N TYR A 40 -17.42 3.58 -14.65
CA TYR A 40 -16.81 3.01 -15.85
C TYR A 40 -15.69 2.00 -15.57
N PHE A 41 -14.97 2.06 -14.44
CA PHE A 41 -13.80 1.18 -14.20
C PHE A 41 -13.58 0.77 -12.73
N ALA A 42 -13.22 -0.49 -12.51
CA ALA A 42 -12.78 -0.98 -11.21
C ALA A 42 -11.27 -0.75 -11.03
N TYR A 43 -10.90 0.11 -10.07
CA TYR A 43 -9.51 0.42 -9.73
C TYR A 43 -9.13 -0.21 -8.39
N SER A 44 -8.23 -1.19 -8.38
CA SER A 44 -8.01 -2.10 -7.25
C SER A 44 -6.79 -1.78 -6.36
N GLY A 45 -5.84 -0.95 -6.81
CA GLY A 45 -4.60 -0.66 -6.07
C GLY A 45 -4.79 0.00 -4.69
N ALA A 46 -5.80 0.88 -4.57
CA ALA A 46 -6.11 1.57 -3.31
C ALA A 46 -6.66 0.62 -2.24
N ILE A 47 -7.43 -0.40 -2.63
CA ILE A 47 -8.01 -1.38 -1.70
C ILE A 47 -6.91 -2.28 -1.13
N ALA A 48 -5.99 -2.76 -1.97
CA ALA A 48 -4.83 -3.51 -1.52
C ALA A 48 -4.01 -2.70 -0.51
N THR A 49 -3.76 -1.43 -0.81
CA THR A 49 -3.04 -0.51 0.07
C THR A 49 -3.75 -0.31 1.42
N LEU A 50 -5.07 -0.21 1.44
CA LEU A 50 -5.88 -0.14 2.67
C LEU A 50 -5.69 -1.38 3.55
N ILE A 51 -5.87 -2.57 2.96
CA ILE A 51 -5.76 -3.84 3.69
C ILE A 51 -4.36 -3.98 4.32
N ILE A 52 -3.31 -3.66 3.56
CA ILE A 52 -1.93 -3.78 4.00
C ILE A 52 -1.61 -2.82 5.14
N ASN A 53 -2.01 -1.55 5.03
CA ASN A 53 -1.77 -0.56 6.07
C ASN A 53 -2.58 -0.85 7.34
N VAL A 54 -3.83 -1.34 7.20
CA VAL A 54 -4.64 -1.78 8.34
C VAL A 54 -3.96 -2.95 9.05
N TYR A 55 -3.51 -3.98 8.31
CA TYR A 55 -2.75 -5.08 8.90
C TYR A 55 -1.54 -4.58 9.68
N TYR A 56 -0.73 -3.68 9.10
CA TYR A 56 0.44 -3.12 9.77
C TYR A 56 0.08 -2.35 11.06
N ILE A 57 -0.90 -1.44 11.00
CA ILE A 57 -1.28 -0.59 12.14
C ILE A 57 -1.88 -1.44 13.26
N VAL A 58 -2.73 -2.41 12.93
CA VAL A 58 -3.35 -3.30 13.92
C VAL A 58 -2.31 -4.17 14.60
N THR A 59 -1.40 -4.77 13.82
CA THR A 59 -0.37 -5.65 14.38
C THR A 59 0.66 -4.90 15.20
N ILE A 60 1.00 -3.65 14.89
CA ILE A 60 2.00 -2.92 15.69
C ILE A 60 1.43 -2.26 16.96
N ASN A 61 0.16 -1.85 16.95
CA ASN A 61 -0.46 -1.11 18.05
C ASN A 61 -1.34 -1.99 18.95
N LEU A 62 -2.24 -2.78 18.38
CA LEU A 62 -3.27 -3.51 19.13
C LEU A 62 -2.86 -4.96 19.44
N HIS A 63 -2.38 -5.69 18.43
CA HIS A 63 -2.10 -7.12 18.55
C HIS A 63 -0.69 -7.48 18.04
N PRO A 64 0.38 -7.14 18.80
CA PRO A 64 1.77 -7.41 18.43
C PRO A 64 2.08 -8.89 18.20
N VAL A 65 1.31 -9.80 18.80
CA VAL A 65 1.47 -11.25 18.62
C VAL A 65 1.30 -11.69 17.15
N PHE A 66 0.49 -10.99 16.36
CA PHE A 66 0.26 -11.30 14.95
C PHE A 66 1.24 -10.60 13.99
N PHE A 67 2.18 -9.82 14.52
CA PHE A 67 3.15 -9.13 13.69
C PHE A 67 4.14 -10.15 13.08
N ASN A 68 4.23 -10.17 11.75
CA ASN A 68 5.21 -10.99 11.06
C ASN A 68 5.92 -10.12 10.01
N TYR A 69 7.21 -9.88 10.21
CA TYR A 69 7.97 -9.00 9.31
C TYR A 69 8.11 -9.58 7.89
N TRP A 70 8.05 -10.90 7.69
CA TRP A 70 8.03 -11.50 6.35
C TRP A 70 6.70 -11.26 5.66
N ALA A 71 5.59 -11.30 6.41
CA ALA A 71 4.28 -10.95 5.88
C ALA A 71 4.26 -9.48 5.45
N VAL A 72 4.80 -8.57 6.27
CA VAL A 72 4.89 -7.14 5.94
C VAL A 72 5.69 -6.92 4.65
N ILE A 73 6.88 -7.52 4.52
CA ILE A 73 7.70 -7.41 3.31
C ILE A 73 6.96 -7.99 2.09
N GLY A 74 6.35 -9.17 2.24
CA GLY A 74 5.59 -9.80 1.16
C GLY A 74 4.40 -8.97 0.70
N LEU A 75 3.66 -8.38 1.65
CA LEU A 75 2.55 -7.49 1.37
C LEU A 75 3.00 -6.19 0.67
N ASP A 76 4.13 -5.61 1.06
CA ASP A 76 4.68 -4.43 0.38
C ASP A 76 5.09 -4.73 -1.07
N ILE A 77 5.74 -5.88 -1.32
CA ILE A 77 6.07 -6.31 -2.69
C ILE A 77 4.78 -6.52 -3.50
N PHE A 78 3.79 -7.16 -2.90
CA PHE A 78 2.48 -7.34 -3.52
C PHE A 78 1.81 -6.00 -3.86
N ALA A 79 1.89 -5.00 -2.97
CA ALA A 79 1.39 -3.65 -3.24
C ALA A 79 2.08 -3.00 -4.44
N LEU A 80 3.41 -3.10 -4.53
CA LEU A 80 4.17 -2.55 -5.65
C LEU A 80 3.73 -3.16 -6.99
N VAL A 81 3.55 -4.47 -7.04
CA VAL A 81 3.04 -5.16 -8.24
C VAL A 81 1.63 -4.68 -8.58
N PHE A 82 0.74 -4.56 -7.59
CA PHE A 82 -0.62 -4.06 -7.79
C PHE A 82 -0.65 -2.63 -8.34
N TRP A 83 0.24 -1.76 -7.86
CA TRP A 83 0.39 -0.40 -8.38
C TRP A 83 0.87 -0.40 -9.83
N LEU A 84 1.86 -1.22 -10.18
CA LEU A 84 2.34 -1.34 -11.57
C LEU A 84 1.24 -1.81 -12.52
N ILE A 85 0.46 -2.83 -12.12
CA ILE A 85 -0.70 -3.30 -12.90
C ILE A 85 -1.73 -2.17 -13.04
N SER A 86 -1.99 -1.44 -11.96
CA SER A 86 -2.95 -0.32 -11.95
C SER A 86 -2.53 0.80 -12.90
N PHE A 87 -1.23 1.11 -13.00
CA PHE A 87 -0.72 2.09 -13.98
C PHE A 87 -0.82 1.59 -15.41
N ALA A 88 -0.52 0.31 -15.67
CA ALA A 88 -0.67 -0.28 -17.00
C ALA A 88 -2.13 -0.23 -17.48
N LEU A 89 -3.07 -0.58 -16.60
CA LEU A 89 -4.51 -0.48 -16.87
C LEU A 89 -4.92 0.97 -17.12
N LEU A 90 -4.51 1.90 -16.26
CA LEU A 90 -4.85 3.32 -16.42
C LEU A 90 -4.26 3.92 -17.72
N ALA A 91 -3.06 3.48 -18.13
CA ALA A 91 -2.44 3.90 -19.38
C ALA A 91 -3.19 3.36 -20.61
N SER A 92 -3.62 2.10 -20.58
CA SER A 92 -4.46 1.51 -21.64
C SER A 92 -5.76 2.27 -21.82
N GLU A 93 -6.43 2.60 -20.71
CA GLU A 93 -7.67 3.38 -20.76
C GLU A 93 -7.42 4.80 -21.25
N ALA A 94 -6.39 5.48 -20.74
CA ALA A 94 -6.02 6.81 -21.20
C ALA A 94 -5.78 6.86 -22.72
N ALA A 95 -5.18 5.82 -23.30
CA ALA A 95 -4.97 5.70 -24.74
C ALA A 95 -6.28 5.46 -25.54
N ALA A 96 -7.23 4.71 -24.99
CA ALA A 96 -8.54 4.55 -25.63
C ALA A 96 -9.30 5.88 -25.73
N TRP A 97 -9.19 6.72 -24.70
CA TRP A 97 -9.89 8.02 -24.66
C TRP A 97 -9.21 9.11 -25.49
N THR A 98 -7.89 9.06 -25.73
CA THR A 98 -7.22 10.04 -26.63
C THR A 98 -7.70 9.90 -28.07
N VAL A 99 -8.03 8.70 -28.53
CA VAL A 99 -8.59 8.44 -29.89
C VAL A 99 -9.97 9.11 -30.07
N ILE A 100 -10.77 9.21 -29.00
CA ILE A 100 -12.11 9.81 -29.05
C ILE A 100 -12.04 11.36 -28.92
N THR A 101 -10.95 11.93 -28.39
CA THR A 101 -10.84 13.39 -28.24
C THR A 101 -10.50 14.16 -29.52
N HIS A 102 -10.23 13.49 -30.65
CA HIS A 102 -10.20 14.13 -31.97
C HIS A 102 -11.60 14.42 -32.53
N PHE A 103 -12.67 14.17 -31.76
CA PHE A 103 -14.04 14.54 -32.10
C PHE A 103 -14.46 15.95 -31.62
N GLY A 104 -13.48 16.82 -31.32
CA GLY A 104 -13.70 18.27 -31.31
C GLY A 104 -14.11 18.81 -32.69
N ASP A 105 -13.71 18.10 -33.75
CA ASP A 105 -14.13 18.31 -35.13
C ASP A 105 -14.93 17.10 -35.60
N ASN A 106 -16.09 16.87 -34.98
CA ASN A 106 -17.07 15.83 -35.34
C ASN A 106 -17.72 16.05 -36.73
N CYS A 107 -16.89 16.17 -37.76
CA CYS A 107 -17.29 16.09 -39.15
C CYS A 107 -16.98 14.68 -39.64
N ALA A 108 -17.97 13.79 -39.53
CA ALA A 108 -17.95 12.58 -40.34
C ALA A 108 -18.05 13.02 -41.80
N TYR A 109 -16.94 12.99 -42.53
CA TYR A 109 -16.93 13.23 -43.98
C TYR A 109 -17.71 12.11 -44.66
N SER A 110 -18.91 12.43 -45.13
CA SER A 110 -19.56 11.67 -46.20
C SER A 110 -18.77 11.91 -47.51
N ASN A 111 -18.82 10.97 -48.47
CA ASN A 111 -18.30 11.10 -49.85
C ASN A 111 -18.78 12.36 -50.61
N THR A 112 -19.63 13.18 -49.98
CA THR A 112 -20.17 14.45 -50.44
C THR A 112 -19.84 15.55 -49.42
N ALA A 113 -18.58 15.97 -49.32
CA ALA A 113 -18.00 17.22 -48.77
C ALA A 113 -18.79 18.11 -47.76
N TYR A 114 -19.70 17.58 -46.95
CA TYR A 114 -20.54 18.32 -46.01
C TYR A 114 -20.55 17.62 -44.66
N CYS A 115 -20.38 18.42 -43.60
CA CYS A 115 -20.28 17.98 -42.21
C CYS A 115 -21.65 17.93 -41.53
N TYR A 116 -22.08 16.75 -41.07
CA TYR A 116 -23.34 16.58 -40.34
C TYR A 116 -23.08 16.22 -38.87
N ARG A 117 -23.66 17.01 -37.96
CA ARG A 117 -23.55 16.80 -36.50
C ARG A 117 -24.69 15.90 -36.02
N LYS A 118 -24.38 14.67 -35.60
CA LYS A 118 -25.39 13.77 -35.00
C LYS A 118 -25.87 14.33 -33.65
N ARG A 119 -27.15 14.69 -33.55
CA ARG A 119 -27.81 14.98 -32.26
C ARG A 119 -28.07 13.65 -31.56
N ALA A 120 -27.39 13.38 -30.45
CA ALA A 120 -27.61 12.18 -29.65
C ALA A 120 -28.79 12.38 -28.68
N LEU A 121 -29.65 11.36 -28.63
CA LEU A 121 -30.79 11.23 -27.73
C LEU A 121 -30.28 10.99 -26.30
N ALA A 122 -30.87 11.71 -25.33
CA ALA A 122 -30.64 11.65 -23.88
C ALA A 122 -29.21 11.94 -23.37
N GLN A 123 -29.02 13.14 -22.82
CA GLN A 123 -27.83 13.50 -22.06
C GLN A 123 -27.76 12.66 -20.76
N LYS A 124 -26.88 11.67 -20.73
CA LYS A 124 -26.34 11.11 -19.48
C LYS A 124 -25.75 12.29 -18.68
N PRO A 125 -25.94 12.42 -17.34
CA PRO A 125 -25.49 13.60 -16.59
C PRO A 125 -24.04 13.90 -16.96
N SER A 126 -23.85 15.02 -17.67
CA SER A 126 -22.66 15.25 -18.46
C SER A 126 -21.56 15.76 -17.56
N THR A 127 -20.85 14.86 -16.90
CA THR A 127 -19.53 15.21 -16.39
C THR A 127 -18.67 15.62 -17.58
N ASP A 128 -18.13 16.85 -17.55
CA ASP A 128 -17.26 17.35 -18.61
C ASP A 128 -16.08 16.40 -18.84
N TYR A 129 -15.75 16.11 -20.10
CA TYR A 129 -14.65 15.21 -20.46
C TYR A 129 -13.32 15.67 -19.85
N ARG A 130 -13.17 17.00 -19.67
CA ARG A 130 -12.03 17.62 -18.98
C ARG A 130 -11.97 17.20 -17.53
N THR A 131 -13.09 17.24 -16.82
CA THR A 131 -13.18 16.81 -15.42
C THR A 131 -12.80 15.34 -15.27
N TYR A 132 -13.27 14.49 -16.19
CA TYR A 132 -12.92 13.07 -16.18
C TYR A 132 -11.42 12.82 -16.42
N ARG A 133 -10.84 13.46 -17.44
CA ARG A 133 -9.40 13.35 -17.74
C ARG A 133 -8.53 13.89 -16.61
N ASN A 134 -8.94 15.00 -15.99
CA ASN A 134 -8.24 15.59 -14.86
C ASN A 134 -8.31 14.68 -13.63
N ALA A 135 -9.44 14.00 -13.39
CA ALA A 135 -9.56 13.01 -12.32
C ALA A 135 -8.64 11.79 -12.54
N MET A 136 -8.55 11.28 -13.77
CA MET A 136 -7.60 10.20 -14.09
C MET A 136 -6.14 10.64 -13.92
N ALA A 137 -5.80 11.85 -14.35
CA ALA A 137 -4.45 12.40 -14.18
C ALA A 137 -4.10 12.59 -12.69
N ALA A 138 -5.03 13.11 -11.89
CA ALA A 138 -4.86 13.23 -10.45
C ALA A 138 -4.72 11.85 -9.77
N GLY A 139 -5.51 10.86 -10.20
CA GLY A 139 -5.41 9.48 -9.73
C GLY A 139 -4.07 8.84 -10.07
N ALA A 140 -3.56 9.05 -11.29
CA ALA A 140 -2.23 8.60 -11.69
C ALA A 140 -1.13 9.25 -10.84
N ALA A 141 -1.22 10.56 -10.59
CA ALA A 141 -0.24 11.30 -9.80
C ALA A 141 -0.21 10.83 -8.34
N LEU A 142 -1.37 10.72 -7.69
CA LEU A 142 -1.48 10.22 -6.32
C LEU A 142 -1.06 8.75 -6.22
N GLY A 143 -1.41 7.94 -7.22
CA GLY A 143 -0.96 6.55 -7.29
C GLY A 143 0.56 6.43 -7.43
N GLY A 144 1.17 7.25 -8.30
CA GLY A 144 2.63 7.30 -8.47
C GLY A 144 3.33 7.74 -7.18
N PHE A 145 2.75 8.69 -6.46
CA PHE A 145 3.23 9.08 -5.14
C PHE A 145 3.16 7.90 -4.15
N GLU A 146 2.06 7.15 -4.13
CA GLU A 146 1.95 5.95 -3.29
C GLU A 146 2.96 4.86 -3.63
N PHE A 147 3.14 4.59 -4.92
CA PHE A 147 4.16 3.65 -5.38
C PHE A 147 5.54 4.04 -4.84
N ALA A 148 5.91 5.32 -4.88
CA ALA A 148 7.17 5.80 -4.32
C ALA A 148 7.26 5.61 -2.79
N LEU A 149 6.16 5.87 -2.06
CA LEU A 149 6.10 5.62 -0.62
C LEU A 149 6.29 4.12 -0.30
N PHE A 150 5.70 3.22 -1.07
CA PHE A 150 5.91 1.78 -0.90
C PHE A 150 7.35 1.35 -1.18
N VAL A 151 8.00 1.90 -2.21
CA VAL A 151 9.42 1.62 -2.49
C VAL A 151 10.29 2.07 -1.32
N ALA A 152 10.09 3.30 -0.83
CA ALA A 152 10.84 3.82 0.31
C ALA A 152 10.61 2.99 1.58
N THR A 153 9.35 2.65 1.87
CA THR A 153 8.96 1.89 3.05
C THR A 153 9.52 0.47 3.01
N LEU A 154 9.44 -0.20 1.85
CA LEU A 154 10.01 -1.53 1.65
C LEU A 154 11.52 -1.54 1.88
N GLY A 155 12.24 -0.54 1.35
CA GLY A 155 13.68 -0.40 1.57
C GLY A 155 14.03 -0.25 3.05
N LEU A 156 13.35 0.65 3.76
CA LEU A 156 13.58 0.88 5.19
C LEU A 156 13.25 -0.34 6.05
N ILE A 157 12.12 -1.02 5.78
CA ILE A 157 11.72 -2.22 6.51
C ILE A 157 12.69 -3.38 6.23
N THR A 158 13.11 -3.56 4.98
CA THR A 158 14.10 -4.59 4.63
C THR A 158 15.41 -4.39 5.39
N LEU A 159 15.93 -3.16 5.43
CA LEU A 159 17.13 -2.83 6.21
C LEU A 159 16.93 -3.10 7.72
N ALA A 160 15.78 -2.72 8.27
CA ALA A 160 15.45 -2.97 9.67
C ALA A 160 15.38 -4.48 9.99
N VAL A 161 14.82 -5.28 9.09
CA VAL A 161 14.74 -6.74 9.22
C VAL A 161 16.12 -7.39 9.10
N LEU A 162 16.95 -6.96 8.16
CA LEU A 162 18.32 -7.47 8.03
C LEU A 162 19.12 -7.24 9.32
N LYS A 163 19.02 -6.03 9.89
CA LYS A 163 19.64 -5.71 11.20
C LYS A 163 19.04 -6.51 12.35
N HIS A 164 17.73 -6.73 12.35
CA HIS A 164 17.07 -7.53 13.38
C HIS A 164 17.52 -9.00 13.34
N ARG A 165 17.67 -9.55 12.13
CA ARG A 165 18.18 -10.91 11.91
C ARG A 165 19.66 -11.03 12.27
N SER A 166 20.48 -10.02 11.99
CA SER A 166 21.90 -10.04 12.41
C SER A 166 22.07 -10.05 13.93
N THR A 167 21.07 -9.58 14.69
CA THR A 167 21.03 -9.67 16.16
C THR A 167 20.37 -10.94 16.69
N GLY A 168 20.07 -11.93 15.83
CA GLY A 168 19.42 -13.19 16.23
C GLY A 168 17.90 -13.09 16.42
N GLY A 169 17.26 -12.04 15.91
CA GLY A 169 15.81 -11.87 16.01
C GLY A 169 15.02 -12.87 15.16
N HIS A 170 13.83 -13.25 15.65
CA HIS A 170 12.94 -14.22 15.01
C HIS A 170 11.66 -13.54 14.48
N CYS A 171 11.01 -14.16 13.49
CA CYS A 171 9.81 -13.62 12.83
C CYS A 171 8.49 -13.84 13.57
N VAL A 172 8.52 -14.61 14.65
CA VAL A 172 7.34 -14.95 15.46
C VAL A 172 7.70 -14.82 16.93
N PRO A 173 6.72 -14.53 17.81
CA PRO A 173 6.91 -14.71 19.23
C PRO A 173 7.40 -16.13 19.50
N ASN A 174 8.42 -16.31 20.34
CA ASN A 174 8.88 -17.64 20.78
C ASN A 174 8.49 -17.85 22.26
N PRO A 175 7.32 -18.43 22.56
CA PRO A 175 6.90 -18.72 23.93
C PRO A 175 7.87 -19.65 24.67
N GLY A 176 8.52 -20.59 23.96
CA GLY A 176 9.39 -21.60 24.58
C GLY A 176 10.75 -21.07 25.04
N ALA A 177 11.34 -20.14 24.28
CA ALA A 177 12.54 -19.42 24.75
C ALA A 177 12.26 -18.61 26.03
N ASN A 178 11.02 -18.15 26.22
CA ASN A 178 10.62 -17.36 27.38
C ASN A 178 10.57 -18.21 28.67
N ILE A 179 10.13 -19.48 28.57
CA ILE A 179 10.09 -20.40 29.71
C ILE A 179 11.52 -20.78 30.11
N VAL A 180 12.34 -21.15 29.13
CA VAL A 180 13.73 -21.55 29.39
C VAL A 180 14.57 -20.39 29.93
N ALA A 181 14.39 -19.17 29.43
CA ALA A 181 15.12 -18.00 29.93
C ALA A 181 14.66 -17.56 31.33
N ALA A 182 13.38 -17.72 31.66
CA ALA A 182 12.87 -17.49 33.02
C ALA A 182 13.44 -18.54 33.99
N GLU A 183 13.41 -19.81 33.59
CA GLU A 183 13.90 -20.92 34.40
C GLU A 183 15.43 -20.88 34.64
N LEU A 184 16.21 -20.48 33.63
CA LEU A 184 17.65 -20.25 33.78
C LEU A 184 17.96 -19.09 34.74
N ARG A 185 17.17 -18.00 34.70
CA ARG A 185 17.33 -16.87 35.61
C ARG A 185 17.00 -17.26 37.06
N ASP A 186 15.96 -18.07 37.24
CA ASP A 186 15.59 -18.58 38.56
C ASP A 186 16.65 -19.54 39.10
N GLN A 187 17.26 -20.38 38.25
CA GLN A 187 18.42 -21.20 38.60
C GLN A 187 19.66 -20.38 38.99
N GLU A 188 19.94 -19.29 38.29
CA GLU A 188 21.07 -18.41 38.59
C GLU A 188 20.89 -17.67 39.93
N LEU A 189 19.64 -17.30 40.27
CA LEU A 189 19.31 -16.67 41.55
C LEU A 189 19.39 -17.64 42.74
N LEU A 190 19.15 -18.93 42.48
CA LEU A 190 19.21 -20.01 43.48
C LEU A 190 20.61 -20.64 43.58
N ALA A 191 21.55 -20.25 42.71
CA ALA A 191 22.91 -20.76 42.76
C ALA A 191 23.64 -20.24 44.02
N PRO A 192 24.28 -21.11 44.82
CA PRO A 192 25.05 -20.67 45.97
C PRO A 192 26.22 -19.78 45.53
N PRO A 193 26.62 -18.77 46.33
CA PRO A 193 27.70 -17.87 45.96
C PRO A 193 28.96 -18.67 45.69
N GLN A 194 29.50 -18.53 44.46
CA GLN A 194 30.77 -19.13 44.08
C GLN A 194 31.86 -18.55 44.97
N GLN A 195 32.33 -19.36 45.93
CA GLN A 195 33.52 -19.06 46.71
C GLN A 195 34.72 -19.15 45.76
N TYR A 196 35.16 -18.02 45.23
CA TYR A 196 36.43 -17.92 44.52
C TYR A 196 37.55 -18.17 45.53
N ALA A 197 38.28 -19.27 45.34
CA ALA A 197 39.49 -19.64 46.07
C ALA A 197 40.73 -19.00 45.45
#